data_AF-A0A4U7DM04-F1
#
_entry.id   AF-A0A4U7DM04-F1
#
_cell.length_a   1.000
_cell.length_b   1.000
_cell.length_c   1.000
_cell.angle_alpha   90.00
_cell.angle_beta   90.00
_cell.angle_gamma   90.00
#
_symmetry.space_group_name_H-M   'P 1'
#
loop_
_entity.id
_entity.type
_entity.pdbx_description
1 polymer ?
#
loop_
_entity_poly.entity_id
_entity_poly.type
_entity_poly.pdbx_seq_one_letter_code
_entity_poly.pdbx_strand_id
1 'polypeptide(L)'
;MMSLMTEQEPYVGVEAAIGDLPDPDSDHDVDNHVSINHAESTVEKLRETEHGQAKHPAYARAYPDEPAFTLVAGKSAPPVHHEEPRRLTVRECARLQTFPDTFVFKGNKREQYALNGNAVPADLVASVVEGLL
;
A
#
# COMPACT_ATOMS: atom_id res chain seq x y z
N MET A 1 -17.54 31.95 15.73
CA MET A 1 -16.76 30.69 15.74
C MET A 1 -16.63 30.25 14.29
N MET A 2 -15.51 30.58 13.64
CA MET A 2 -15.27 30.24 12.23
C MET A 2 -15.22 28.72 12.11
N SER A 3 -16.12 28.16 11.28
CA SER A 3 -16.15 26.75 10.94
C SER A 3 -14.84 26.38 10.25
N LEU A 4 -14.00 25.61 10.94
CA LEU A 4 -12.77 25.00 10.38
C LEU A 4 -13.08 23.70 9.63
N MET A 5 -14.32 23.48 9.20
CA MET A 5 -14.62 22.38 8.27
C MET A 5 -14.36 22.87 6.86
N THR A 6 -13.08 22.90 6.48
CA THR A 6 -12.68 22.85 5.07
C THR A 6 -13.33 21.62 4.45
N GLU A 7 -13.91 21.75 3.26
CA GLU A 7 -14.37 20.58 2.50
C GLU A 7 -13.23 19.58 2.44
N GLN A 8 -13.48 18.35 2.89
CA GLN A 8 -12.46 17.32 2.93
C GLN A 8 -12.19 16.93 1.48
N GLU A 9 -10.94 17.10 1.02
CA GLU A 9 -10.55 16.64 -0.31
C GLU A 9 -10.96 15.17 -0.48
N PRO A 10 -11.46 14.78 -1.66
CA PRO A 10 -11.84 13.40 -1.91
C PRO A 10 -10.63 12.50 -1.68
N TYR A 11 -10.84 11.38 -0.98
CA TYR A 11 -9.77 10.42 -0.79
C TYR A 11 -9.37 9.77 -2.11
N VAL A 12 -8.14 9.28 -2.19
CA VAL A 12 -7.65 8.48 -3.32
C VAL A 12 -7.89 7.01 -2.99
N GLY A 13 -8.61 6.30 -3.86
CA GLY A 13 -8.82 4.86 -3.77
C GLY A 13 -7.55 4.07 -4.08
N VAL A 14 -7.48 2.81 -3.64
CA VAL A 14 -6.33 1.92 -3.89
C VAL A 14 -6.05 1.77 -5.38
N GLU A 15 -7.08 1.49 -6.19
CA GLU A 15 -6.96 1.36 -7.65
C GLU A 15 -6.32 2.62 -8.27
N ALA A 16 -6.82 3.79 -7.90
CA ALA A 16 -6.31 5.06 -8.41
C ALA A 16 -4.85 5.33 -8.00
N ALA A 17 -4.39 4.76 -6.89
CA ALA A 17 -3.03 4.95 -6.40
C ALA A 17 -2.01 3.97 -7.03
N ILE A 18 -2.44 2.77 -7.43
CA ILE A 18 -1.51 1.69 -7.82
C ILE A 18 -1.80 1.06 -9.18
N GLY A 19 -2.99 1.25 -9.76
CA GLY A 19 -3.48 0.49 -10.92
C GLY A 19 -2.76 0.79 -12.25
N ASP A 20 -1.97 1.85 -12.32
CA ASP A 20 -1.09 2.16 -13.46
C ASP A 20 0.25 1.40 -13.41
N LEU A 21 0.57 0.72 -12.32
CA LEU A 21 1.78 -0.10 -12.23
C LEU A 21 1.67 -1.33 -13.15
N PRO A 22 2.78 -1.77 -13.78
CA PRO A 22 2.80 -2.99 -14.56
C PRO A 22 2.56 -4.21 -13.65
N ASP A 23 2.31 -5.38 -14.26
CA ASP A 23 2.30 -6.64 -13.49
C ASP A 23 3.68 -6.84 -12.81
N PRO A 24 3.77 -6.97 -11.47
CA PRO A 24 5.03 -7.09 -10.74
C PRO A 24 5.84 -8.36 -11.01
N ASP A 25 5.24 -9.34 -11.69
CA ASP A 25 5.90 -10.60 -12.07
C ASP A 25 6.26 -10.60 -13.58
N SER A 26 6.01 -9.49 -14.28
CA SER A 26 6.42 -9.25 -15.68
C SER A 26 7.76 -8.53 -15.79
N ASP A 27 8.27 -8.37 -17.02
CA ASP A 27 9.49 -7.60 -17.28
C ASP A 27 9.20 -6.10 -17.21
N HIS A 28 9.79 -5.42 -16.22
CA HIS A 28 9.60 -3.98 -15.97
C HIS A 28 10.77 -3.37 -15.19
N ASP A 29 10.90 -2.04 -15.25
CA ASP A 29 11.99 -1.29 -14.58
C ASP A 29 11.56 -0.58 -13.27
N VAL A 30 10.42 -0.97 -12.68
CA VAL A 30 9.91 -0.33 -11.46
C VAL A 30 10.62 -0.83 -10.20
N ASP A 31 11.38 0.04 -9.54
CA ASP A 31 12.06 -0.25 -8.29
C ASP A 31 11.09 -0.69 -7.17
N ASN A 32 11.50 -1.69 -6.40
CA ASN A 32 10.74 -2.27 -5.27
C ASN A 32 9.36 -2.89 -5.65
N HIS A 33 9.07 -3.06 -6.93
CA HIS A 33 7.80 -3.63 -7.40
C HIS A 33 7.96 -5.11 -7.76
N VAL A 34 7.96 -5.99 -6.77
CA VAL A 34 8.07 -7.45 -7.00
C VAL A 34 7.14 -8.18 -6.03
N SER A 35 6.38 -9.17 -6.52
CA SER A 35 5.47 -9.97 -5.69
C SER A 35 6.20 -10.83 -4.66
N ILE A 36 5.52 -11.17 -3.56
CA ILE A 36 6.02 -12.18 -2.62
C ILE A 36 5.70 -13.56 -3.20
N ASN A 37 6.73 -14.38 -3.43
CA ASN A 37 6.54 -15.77 -3.81
C ASN A 37 5.94 -16.56 -2.63
N HIS A 38 4.71 -17.03 -2.83
CA HIS A 38 3.97 -17.85 -1.88
C HIS A 38 3.80 -19.28 -2.40
N ALA A 39 3.66 -20.24 -1.50
CA ALA A 39 3.26 -21.60 -1.86
C ALA A 39 1.86 -21.58 -2.50
N GLU A 40 1.58 -22.50 -3.42
CA GLU A 40 0.31 -22.58 -4.16
C GLU A 40 -0.92 -22.59 -3.24
N SER A 41 -0.88 -23.36 -2.15
CA SER A 41 -1.95 -23.40 -1.13
C SER A 41 -2.20 -22.06 -0.42
N THR A 42 -1.21 -21.16 -0.40
CA THR A 42 -1.40 -19.80 0.10
C THR A 42 -2.02 -18.93 -0.97
N VAL A 43 -1.60 -19.06 -2.23
CA VAL A 43 -2.20 -18.34 -3.37
C VAL A 43 -3.68 -18.69 -3.52
N GLU A 44 -4.06 -19.95 -3.37
CA GLU A 44 -5.47 -20.38 -3.37
C GLU A 44 -6.29 -19.65 -2.30
N LYS A 45 -5.78 -19.56 -1.06
CA LYS A 45 -6.44 -18.80 0.01
C LYS A 45 -6.55 -17.31 -0.31
N LEU A 46 -5.54 -16.73 -0.97
CA LEU A 46 -5.59 -15.33 -1.39
C LEU A 46 -6.67 -15.12 -2.46
N ARG A 47 -6.83 -16.04 -3.41
CA ARG A 47 -7.92 -16.01 -4.42
C ARG A 47 -9.30 -16.00 -3.77
N GLU A 48 -9.49 -16.79 -2.72
CA GLU A 48 -10.77 -16.90 -1.99
C GLU A 48 -11.02 -15.75 -1.00
N THR A 49 -10.02 -14.90 -0.71
CA THR A 49 -10.16 -13.81 0.24
C THR A 49 -11.06 -12.72 -0.35
N GLU A 50 -12.24 -12.51 0.23
CA GLU A 50 -13.13 -11.41 -0.17
C GLU A 50 -12.63 -10.05 0.35
N HIS A 51 -13.06 -8.98 -0.33
CA HIS A 51 -12.79 -7.61 0.07
C HIS A 51 -13.15 -7.35 1.54
N GLY A 52 -12.22 -6.75 2.28
CA GLY A 52 -12.39 -6.43 3.70
C GLY A 52 -12.49 -7.62 4.67
N GLN A 53 -12.56 -8.86 4.19
CA GLN A 53 -12.74 -10.03 5.05
C GLN A 53 -11.42 -10.61 5.55
N ALA A 54 -10.97 -10.17 6.72
CA ALA A 54 -9.95 -10.89 7.48
C ALA A 54 -10.00 -10.58 8.98
N LYS A 55 -9.43 -11.48 9.80
CA LYS A 55 -9.24 -11.26 11.24
C LYS A 55 -8.31 -10.07 11.56
N HIS A 56 -7.55 -9.59 10.58
CA HIS A 56 -6.63 -8.47 10.73
C HIS A 56 -6.48 -7.74 9.39
N PRO A 57 -6.40 -6.39 9.37
CA PRO A 57 -6.32 -5.60 8.13
C PRO A 57 -5.17 -5.99 7.19
N ALA A 58 -3.99 -6.31 7.75
CA ALA A 58 -2.86 -6.83 6.98
C ALA A 58 -3.16 -8.12 6.18
N TYR A 59 -4.25 -8.82 6.46
CA TYR A 59 -4.66 -10.02 5.74
C TYR A 59 -5.89 -9.82 4.85
N ALA A 60 -6.56 -8.67 4.94
CA ALA A 60 -7.74 -8.38 4.14
C ALA A 60 -7.37 -8.04 2.69
N ARG A 61 -8.29 -8.32 1.76
CA ARG A 61 -8.24 -7.80 0.40
C ARG A 61 -8.69 -6.34 0.39
N ALA A 62 -7.82 -5.48 -0.16
CA ALA A 62 -8.05 -4.05 -0.28
C ALA A 62 -9.24 -3.77 -1.19
N TYR A 63 -10.12 -2.82 -0.83
CA TYR A 63 -11.16 -2.32 -1.74
C TYR A 63 -10.53 -1.42 -2.80
N PRO A 64 -10.93 -1.53 -4.09
CA PRO A 64 -10.35 -0.71 -5.15
C PRO A 64 -10.67 0.78 -4.97
N ASP A 65 -11.91 1.09 -4.62
CA ASP A 65 -12.44 2.46 -4.53
C ASP A 65 -12.44 3.04 -3.12
N GLU A 66 -11.82 2.38 -2.12
CA GLU A 66 -11.71 2.92 -0.76
C GLU A 66 -10.24 3.20 -0.40
N PRO A 67 -9.98 4.00 0.65
CA PRO A 67 -8.62 4.15 1.17
C PRO A 67 -8.01 2.81 1.59
N ALA A 68 -6.69 2.70 1.48
CA ALA A 68 -5.98 1.51 1.92
C ALA A 68 -6.16 1.25 3.42
N PHE A 69 -6.14 -0.03 3.81
CA PHE A 69 -5.92 -0.42 5.19
C PHE A 69 -4.57 0.11 5.69
N THR A 70 -4.49 0.41 6.99
CA THR A 70 -3.21 0.77 7.62
C THR A 70 -2.16 -0.31 7.36
N LEU A 71 -1.02 0.09 6.80
CA LEU A 71 0.14 -0.78 6.62
C LEU A 71 0.82 -0.98 7.97
N VAL A 72 1.02 -2.23 8.39
CA VAL A 72 1.53 -2.56 9.73
C VAL A 72 2.87 -3.30 9.65
N ALA A 73 3.93 -2.71 10.20
CA ALA A 73 5.29 -3.28 10.15
C ALA A 73 5.42 -4.67 10.81
N GLY A 74 4.65 -4.93 11.88
CA GLY A 74 4.80 -6.12 12.72
C GLY A 74 4.39 -7.47 12.09
N LYS A 75 3.69 -7.48 10.94
CA LYS A 75 3.17 -8.72 10.33
C LYS A 75 3.94 -9.22 9.11
N SER A 76 5.00 -8.53 8.69
CA SER A 76 5.89 -8.91 7.57
C SER A 76 5.18 -9.18 6.23
N ALA A 77 3.90 -8.84 6.10
CA ALA A 77 3.11 -8.98 4.89
C ALA A 77 2.06 -7.85 4.85
N PRO A 78 1.92 -7.15 3.70
CA PRO A 78 0.90 -6.13 3.52
C PRO A 78 -0.46 -6.76 3.19
N PRO A 79 -1.53 -5.96 3.07
CA PRO A 79 -2.84 -6.40 2.57
C PRO A 79 -2.76 -7.17 1.24
N VAL A 80 -3.83 -7.90 0.92
CA VAL A 80 -4.01 -8.58 -0.38
C VAL A 80 -4.39 -7.51 -1.41
N HIS A 81 -3.81 -7.59 -2.61
CA HIS A 81 -4.13 -6.73 -3.74
C HIS A 81 -5.64 -6.79 -4.05
N HIS A 82 -6.25 -5.69 -4.50
CA HIS A 82 -7.71 -5.63 -4.68
C HIS A 82 -8.20 -6.64 -5.73
N GLU A 83 -7.49 -6.78 -6.84
CA GLU A 83 -7.85 -7.73 -7.91
C GLU A 83 -7.05 -9.04 -7.84
N GLU A 84 -5.72 -8.96 -7.89
CA GLU A 84 -4.87 -10.14 -8.01
C GLU A 84 -4.72 -10.97 -6.71
N PRO A 85 -4.50 -12.30 -6.79
CA PRO A 85 -4.31 -13.17 -5.63
C PRO A 85 -2.89 -13.12 -5.07
N ARG A 86 -2.37 -11.91 -4.85
CA ARG A 86 -1.05 -11.64 -4.29
C ARG A 86 -1.11 -10.58 -3.19
N ARG A 87 -0.03 -10.49 -2.44
CA ARG A 87 0.20 -9.39 -1.49
C ARG A 87 0.62 -8.15 -2.26
N LEU A 88 0.32 -6.98 -1.71
CA LEU A 88 0.87 -5.73 -2.24
C LEU A 88 2.42 -5.78 -2.26
N THR A 89 3.02 -5.21 -3.28
CA THR A 89 4.47 -5.03 -3.40
C THR A 89 4.95 -3.90 -2.50
N VAL A 90 6.27 -3.77 -2.32
CA VAL A 90 6.85 -2.65 -1.57
C VAL A 90 6.56 -1.32 -2.28
N ARG A 91 6.60 -1.29 -3.62
CA ARG A 91 6.26 -0.10 -4.41
C ARG A 91 4.80 0.33 -4.24
N GLU A 92 3.86 -0.61 -4.29
CA GLU A 92 2.44 -0.29 -4.07
C GLU A 92 2.21 0.25 -2.66
N CYS A 93 2.81 -0.38 -1.65
CA CYS A 93 2.81 0.13 -0.28
C CYS A 93 3.40 1.55 -0.16
N ALA A 94 4.47 1.83 -0.91
CA ALA A 94 5.11 3.15 -0.92
C ALA A 94 4.18 4.23 -1.48
N ARG A 95 3.49 3.95 -2.60
CA ARG A 95 2.49 4.87 -3.17
C ARG A 95 1.30 5.09 -2.24
N LEU A 96 0.85 4.06 -1.53
CA LEU A 96 -0.19 4.19 -0.50
C LEU A 96 0.27 5.03 0.71
N GLN A 97 1.58 5.13 0.95
CA GLN A 97 2.22 6.04 1.91
C GLN A 97 2.69 7.35 1.24
N THR A 98 2.20 7.62 0.03
CA THR A 98 2.48 8.81 -0.79
C THR A 98 3.96 9.10 -1.06
N PHE A 99 4.83 8.10 -0.96
CA PHE A 99 6.22 8.25 -1.40
C PHE A 99 6.27 8.42 -2.93
N PRO A 100 7.17 9.29 -3.44
CA PRO A 100 7.38 9.38 -4.88
C PRO A 100 8.01 8.10 -5.43
N ASP A 101 7.72 7.79 -6.69
CA ASP A 101 8.25 6.58 -7.36
C ASP A 101 9.78 6.56 -7.42
N THR A 102 10.43 7.73 -7.37
CA THR A 102 11.89 7.86 -7.31
C THR A 102 12.50 7.44 -5.98
N PHE A 103 11.71 7.29 -4.92
CA PHE A 103 12.20 6.80 -3.63
C PHE A 103 12.38 5.29 -3.68
N VAL A 104 13.57 4.81 -3.32
CA VAL A 104 13.93 3.39 -3.35
C VAL A 104 14.25 2.89 -1.95
N PHE A 105 13.43 1.97 -1.44
CA PHE A 105 13.67 1.30 -0.17
C PHE A 105 14.83 0.30 -0.30
N LYS A 106 15.79 0.40 0.61
CA LYS A 106 16.96 -0.47 0.69
C LYS A 106 16.79 -1.52 1.79
N GLY A 107 17.66 -2.53 1.79
CA GLY A 107 17.58 -3.67 2.70
C GLY A 107 16.81 -4.84 2.11
N ASN A 108 16.59 -5.88 2.91
CA ASN A 108 15.82 -7.04 2.50
C ASN A 108 14.31 -6.73 2.47
N LYS A 109 13.53 -7.58 1.79
CA LYS A 109 12.09 -7.34 1.59
C LYS A 109 11.30 -7.14 2.89
N ARG A 110 11.66 -7.87 3.96
CA ARG A 110 11.02 -7.73 5.26
C ARG A 110 11.31 -6.36 5.89
N GLU A 111 12.54 -5.89 5.80
CA GLU A 111 12.94 -4.54 6.25
C GLU A 111 12.21 -3.46 5.45
N GLN A 112 12.11 -3.62 4.12
CA GLN A 112 11.39 -2.68 3.26
C GLN A 112 9.91 -2.55 3.64
N TYR A 113 9.21 -3.66 3.91
CA TYR A 113 7.83 -3.62 4.41
C TYR A 113 7.72 -3.03 5.82
N ALA A 114 8.70 -3.30 6.70
CA ALA A 114 8.72 -2.71 8.04
C ALA A 114 8.90 -1.19 7.98
N LEU A 115 9.75 -0.69 7.08
CA LEU A 115 9.91 0.74 6.83
C LEU A 115 8.62 1.37 6.33
N ASN A 116 7.95 0.76 5.33
CA ASN A 116 6.65 1.23 4.85
C ASN A 116 5.59 1.27 5.96
N GLY A 117 5.49 0.21 6.78
CA GLY A 117 4.49 0.13 7.85
C GLY A 117 4.76 1.03 9.05
N ASN A 118 5.98 1.56 9.20
CA ASN A 118 6.34 2.51 10.25
C ASN A 118 6.42 3.95 9.74
N ALA A 119 6.34 4.16 8.42
CA ALA A 119 6.43 5.48 7.82
C ALA A 119 5.19 6.33 8.15
N VAL A 120 5.40 7.63 8.08
CA VAL A 120 4.33 8.63 8.00
C VAL A 120 4.14 8.95 6.52
N PRO A 121 2.90 9.09 6.01
CA PRO A 121 2.67 9.47 4.62
C PRO A 121 3.44 10.73 4.23
N ALA A 122 4.16 10.70 3.11
CA ALA A 122 5.07 11.79 2.73
C ALA A 122 4.32 13.11 2.48
N ASP A 123 3.15 13.05 1.85
CA ASP A 123 2.29 14.22 1.62
C ASP A 123 1.81 14.86 2.93
N LEU A 124 1.50 14.06 3.95
CA LEU A 124 1.14 14.60 5.26
C LEU A 124 2.30 15.40 5.85
N VAL A 125 3.54 14.88 5.75
CA VAL A 125 4.72 15.61 6.20
C VAL A 125 4.91 16.90 5.41
N ALA A 126 4.72 16.85 4.08
CA ALA A 126 4.83 18.02 3.21
C ALA A 126 3.83 19.12 3.61
N SER A 127 2.54 18.77 3.80
CA SER A 127 1.51 19.74 4.23
C SER A 127 1.78 20.33 5.61
N VAL A 128 2.28 19.51 6.56
CA VAL A 128 2.66 20.03 7.89
C VAL A 128 3.83 21.00 7.79
N VAL A 129 4.84 20.70 6.97
CA VAL A 129 5.99 21.59 6.77
C VAL A 129 5.56 22.90 6.09
N GLU A 130 4.71 22.84 5.06
CA GLU A 130 4.18 24.03 4.40
C GLU A 130 3.44 24.95 5.38
N GLY A 131 2.63 24.39 6.29
CA GLY A 131 1.93 25.17 7.31
C GLY A 131 2.83 25.78 8.39
N LEU A 132 4.12 25.39 8.46
CA LEU A 132 5.11 25.94 9.38
C LEU A 132 6.02 27.01 8.75
N LEU A 133 5.98 27.17 7.42
CA LEU A 133 6.74 28.16 6.67
C LEU A 133 5.93 29.45 6.47
#